data_AF-A0A7C9AY67-F1
#
_entry.id   AF-A0A7C9AY67-F1
#
_cell.length_a   1.000
_cell.length_b   1.000
_cell.length_c   1.000
_cell.angle_alpha   90.00
_cell.angle_beta   90.00
_cell.angle_gamma   90.00
#
_symmetry.space_group_name_H-M   'P 1'
#
loop_
_entity.id
_entity.type
_entity.pdbx_description
1 polymer ?
#
loop_
_entity_poly.entity_id
_entity_poly.type
_entity_poly.pdbx_seq_one_letter_code
_entity_poly.pdbx_strand_id
1 'polypeptide(L)'
;MENLISLVNRLQRACTALGDHGDESALPTLWDSLPSIAVVGGQSSGKSSVLESIVGKDFLPRGSGIVTRRPLVLQLQRVDENKEWAEFMHLPRRRLTDFAAV
;
A
#
# COMPACT_ATOMS: atom_id res chain seq x y z
N MET A 1 -13.96 4.84 8.61
CA MET A 1 -12.75 4.37 7.90
C MET A 1 -13.05 3.97 6.46
N GLU A 2 -14.18 3.31 6.21
CA GLU A 2 -14.70 3.01 4.85
C GLU A 2 -14.76 4.22 3.91
N ASN A 3 -15.10 5.42 4.44
CA ASN A 3 -15.09 6.66 3.65
C ASN A 3 -13.71 7.04 3.10
N LEU A 4 -12.64 6.80 3.87
CA LEU A 4 -11.27 7.09 3.45
C LEU A 4 -10.82 6.10 2.38
N ILE A 5 -11.12 4.81 2.57
CA ILE A 5 -10.83 3.75 1.59
C ILE A 5 -11.57 4.04 0.28
N SER A 6 -12.85 4.41 0.35
CA SER A 6 -13.65 4.82 -0.82
C SER A 6 -13.04 6.02 -1.54
N LEU A 7 -12.57 7.03 -0.79
CA LEU A 7 -11.93 8.22 -1.36
C LEU A 7 -10.59 7.90 -2.02
N VAL A 8 -9.74 7.10 -1.39
CA VAL A 8 -8.47 6.63 -1.96
C VAL A 8 -8.73 5.84 -3.23
N ASN A 9 -9.67 4.88 -3.20
CA ASN A 9 -10.04 4.11 -4.39
C ASN A 9 -10.60 4.98 -5.52
N ARG A 10 -11.37 6.03 -5.21
CA ARG A 10 -11.87 6.99 -6.21
C ARG A 10 -10.73 7.79 -6.83
N LEU A 11 -9.77 8.24 -6.02
CA LEU A 11 -8.64 9.03 -6.48
C LEU A 11 -7.71 8.17 -7.35
N GLN A 12 -7.43 6.93 -6.93
CA GLN A 12 -6.68 5.97 -7.73
C GLN A 12 -7.35 5.73 -9.09
N ARG A 13 -8.67 5.48 -9.12
CA ARG A 13 -9.41 5.29 -10.39
C ARG A 13 -9.39 6.53 -11.29
N ALA A 14 -9.52 7.72 -10.71
CA ALA A 14 -9.44 8.97 -11.46
C ALA A 14 -8.05 9.16 -12.06
N CYS A 15 -6.98 8.91 -11.29
CA CYS A 15 -5.61 8.97 -11.78
C CYS A 15 -5.35 7.92 -12.88
N THR A 16 -5.86 6.70 -12.74
CA THR A 16 -5.76 5.67 -13.79
C THR A 16 -6.49 6.08 -15.07
N ALA A 17 -7.73 6.57 -14.96
CA ALA A 17 -8.52 7.01 -16.13
C ALA A 17 -7.91 8.22 -16.84
N LEU A 18 -7.24 9.12 -16.10
CA LEU A 18 -6.56 10.29 -16.67
C LEU A 18 -5.20 9.92 -17.28
N GLY A 19 -4.51 8.90 -16.74
CA GLY A 19 -3.24 8.39 -17.28
C GLY A 19 -3.40 7.66 -18.62
N ASP A 20 -4.51 6.97 -18.86
CA ASP A 20 -4.80 6.24 -20.11
C ASP A 20 -5.23 7.15 -21.29
N HIS A 21 -5.28 8.47 -21.12
CA HIS A 21 -5.63 9.43 -22.18
C HIS A 21 -4.42 10.25 -22.71
N GLY A 22 -3.20 9.93 -22.24
CA GLY A 22 -1.95 10.49 -22.76
C GLY A 22 -1.28 9.55 -23.75
N ASP A 23 -1.00 10.08 -24.94
CA ASP A 23 -0.21 9.53 -26.05
C ASP A 23 0.75 8.37 -25.70
N GLU A 24 0.72 7.28 -26.48
CA GLU A 24 1.35 5.96 -26.25
C GLU A 24 2.89 5.95 -26.08
N SER A 25 3.56 7.10 -26.03
CA SER A 25 5.03 7.17 -26.02
C SER A 25 5.66 7.86 -24.79
N ALA A 26 4.88 8.34 -23.82
CA ALA A 26 5.45 9.04 -22.67
C ALA A 26 4.56 9.00 -21.43
N LEU A 27 4.20 7.81 -20.93
CA LEU A 27 3.62 7.77 -19.60
C LEU A 27 4.74 7.89 -18.55
N PRO A 28 4.70 8.89 -17.65
CA PRO A 28 5.23 8.70 -16.31
C PRO A 28 4.35 7.59 -15.74
N THR A 29 4.85 6.38 -15.98
CA THR A 29 4.36 5.09 -15.55
C THR A 29 3.44 5.21 -14.35
N LEU A 30 2.24 4.64 -14.44
CA LEU A 30 1.15 4.53 -13.44
C LEU A 30 1.48 4.80 -11.95
N TRP A 31 2.69 4.44 -11.48
CA TRP A 31 3.23 4.78 -10.17
C TRP A 31 3.41 6.29 -9.89
N ASP A 32 3.84 7.10 -10.86
CA ASP A 32 4.05 8.55 -10.68
C ASP A 32 2.72 9.32 -10.55
N SER A 33 1.64 8.72 -11.04
CA SER A 33 0.32 9.34 -11.10
C SER A 33 -0.52 9.06 -9.84
N LEU A 34 -0.12 8.09 -9.02
CA LEU A 34 -0.88 7.69 -7.83
C LEU A 34 -0.42 8.47 -6.61
N PRO A 35 -1.35 9.06 -5.82
CA PRO A 35 -0.99 9.71 -4.57
C PRO A 35 -0.37 8.69 -3.60
N SER A 36 0.84 8.97 -3.13
CA SER A 36 1.46 8.18 -2.05
C SER A 36 0.98 8.68 -0.69
N ILE A 37 0.59 7.76 0.20
CA ILE A 37 0.29 8.07 1.59
C ILE A 37 1.51 7.74 2.44
N ALA A 38 2.06 8.74 3.13
CA ALA A 38 3.15 8.57 4.09
C ALA A 38 2.68 8.88 5.50
N VAL A 39 3.03 8.02 6.45
CA VAL A 39 2.72 8.22 7.88
C VAL A 39 3.97 8.74 8.59
N VAL A 40 3.88 9.95 9.12
CA VAL A 40 4.98 10.63 9.84
C VAL A 40 4.57 10.91 11.29
N GLY A 41 5.53 10.90 12.20
CA GLY A 41 5.27 11.16 13.63
C GLY A 41 6.33 10.56 14.56
N GLY A 42 6.27 10.98 15.83
CA GLY A 42 7.21 10.55 16.87
C GLY A 42 7.24 9.04 17.11
N GLN A 43 8.27 8.54 17.79
CA GLN A 43 8.34 7.14 18.18
C GLN A 43 7.08 6.75 18.98
N SER A 44 6.55 5.55 18.74
CA SER A 44 5.37 5.01 19.43
C SER A 44 4.06 5.81 19.25
N SER A 45 3.99 6.76 18.31
CA SER A 45 2.77 7.51 18.01
C SER A 45 1.69 6.72 17.24
N GLY A 46 1.81 5.38 17.15
CA GLY A 46 0.84 4.54 16.45
C GLY A 46 0.96 4.52 14.91
N LYS A 47 2.10 4.89 14.33
CA LYS A 47 2.28 4.96 12.87
C LYS A 47 1.92 3.66 12.14
N SER A 48 2.44 2.53 12.61
CA SER A 48 2.14 1.21 12.03
C SER A 48 0.65 0.88 12.16
N SER A 49 0.04 1.16 13.32
CA SER A 49 -1.38 0.91 13.56
C SER A 49 -2.29 1.73 12.66
N VAL A 50 -1.93 2.98 12.35
CA VAL A 50 -2.68 3.82 11.38
C VAL A 50 -2.56 3.24 9.99
N LEU A 51 -1.37 2.81 9.57
CA LEU A 51 -1.15 2.23 8.25
C LEU A 51 -1.93 0.91 8.09
N GLU A 52 -1.88 0.03 9.10
CA GLU A 52 -2.66 -1.22 9.14
C GLU A 52 -4.16 -0.96 9.13
N SER A 53 -4.64 0.07 9.84
CA SER A 53 -6.04 0.47 9.82
C SER A 53 -6.49 0.91 8.42
N ILE A 54 -5.64 1.64 7.68
CA ILE A 54 -5.95 2.04 6.30
C ILE A 54 -6.01 0.82 5.36
N VAL A 55 -5.09 -0.14 5.54
CA VAL A 55 -5.04 -1.36 4.74
C VAL A 55 -6.14 -2.36 5.13
N GLY A 56 -6.61 -2.32 6.38
CA GLY A 56 -7.60 -3.24 6.93
C GLY A 56 -7.04 -4.61 7.33
N LYS A 57 -5.71 -4.74 7.47
CA LYS A 57 -5.04 -5.98 7.86
C LYS A 57 -3.90 -5.73 8.83
N ASP A 58 -3.68 -6.69 9.71
CA ASP A 58 -2.51 -6.75 10.59
C ASP A 58 -1.38 -7.49 9.86
N PHE A 59 -0.27 -6.78 9.59
CA PHE A 59 0.89 -7.31 8.86
C PHE A 59 2.19 -6.57 9.18
N LEU A 60 2.13 -5.51 9.98
CA LEU A 60 3.31 -4.79 10.43
C LEU A 60 3.70 -5.27 11.83
N PRO A 61 5.02 -5.39 12.10
CA PRO A 61 5.46 -5.74 13.44
C PRO A 61 5.03 -4.68 14.45
N ARG A 62 4.59 -5.15 15.62
CA ARG A 62 4.27 -4.34 16.80
C ARG A 62 5.11 -4.84 17.98
N GLY A 63 5.52 -3.95 18.88
CA GLY A 63 6.35 -4.32 20.02
C GLY A 63 6.83 -3.10 20.82
N SER A 64 7.55 -3.35 21.91
CA SER A 64 8.18 -2.31 22.71
C SER A 64 9.48 -1.82 22.05
N GLY A 65 9.82 -0.54 22.26
CA GLY A 65 11.03 0.07 21.69
C GLY A 65 10.86 0.57 20.25
N ILE A 66 11.95 0.58 19.48
CA ILE A 66 11.95 1.01 18.07
C ILE A 66 11.64 -0.21 17.18
N VAL A 67 10.43 -0.23 16.63
CA VAL A 67 9.95 -1.38 15.83
C VAL A 67 10.24 -1.17 14.34
N THR A 68 9.73 -0.06 13.77
CA THR A 68 9.94 0.28 12.36
C THR A 68 11.32 0.91 12.18
N ARG A 69 12.31 0.10 11.78
CA ARG A 69 13.71 0.54 11.58
C ARG A 69 14.09 0.77 10.12
N ARG A 70 13.21 0.38 9.18
CA ARG A 70 13.43 0.53 7.74
C ARG A 70 12.20 1.20 7.13
N PRO A 71 12.38 2.08 6.13
CA PRO A 71 11.27 2.52 5.29
C PRO A 71 10.61 1.30 4.67
N LEU A 72 9.28 1.24 4.73
CA LEU A 72 8.47 0.25 4.04
C LEU A 72 7.66 0.98 2.98
N VAL A 73 7.84 0.59 1.73
CA VAL A 73 6.98 1.03 0.62
C VAL A 73 5.98 -0.09 0.37
N LEU A 74 4.71 0.19 0.61
CA LEU A 74 3.62 -0.74 0.38
C LEU A 74 2.83 -0.31 -0.86
N GLN A 75 2.69 -1.22 -1.81
CA GLN A 75 1.86 -1.02 -2.98
C GLN A 75 0.66 -1.97 -2.89
N LEU A 76 -0.54 -1.41 -2.78
CA LEU A 76 -1.77 -2.19 -2.85
C LEU A 76 -2.18 -2.34 -4.32
N GLN A 77 -2.39 -3.59 -4.75
CA GLN A 77 -2.85 -3.92 -6.09
C GLN A 77 -4.24 -4.50 -6.02
N ARG A 78 -5.15 -3.98 -6.84
CA ARG A 78 -6.45 -4.61 -7.04
C ARG A 78 -6.28 -5.79 -8.00
N VAL A 79 -6.70 -6.96 -7.56
CA VAL A 79 -6.79 -8.17 -8.38
C VAL A 79 -8.26 -8.56 -8.55
N ASP A 80 -8.60 -9.13 -9.70
CA ASP A 80 -9.96 -9.65 -9.96
C ASP A 80 -10.18 -11.04 -9.34
N GLU A 81 -9.10 -11.68 -8.89
CA GLU A 81 -9.14 -12.94 -8.18
C GLU A 81 -9.58 -12.74 -6.72
N ASN A 82 -10.44 -13.62 -6.20
CA ASN A 82 -10.86 -13.61 -4.78
C ASN A 82 -9.75 -14.11 -3.81
N LYS A 83 -8.49 -14.15 -4.25
CA LYS A 83 -7.38 -14.68 -3.45
C LYS A 83 -6.36 -13.58 -3.17
N GLU A 84 -6.27 -13.21 -1.91
CA GLU A 84 -5.33 -12.19 -1.44
C GLU A 84 -3.96 -12.80 -1.17
N TRP A 85 -2.91 -12.08 -1.57
CA TRP A 85 -1.53 -12.47 -1.33
C TRP A 85 -0.63 -11.22 -1.27
N ALA A 86 0.54 -11.39 -0.68
CA ALA A 86 1.61 -10.41 -0.68
C ALA A 86 2.89 -11.02 -1.27
N GLU A 87 3.73 -10.20 -1.88
CA GLU A 87 5.05 -10.58 -2.38
C GLU A 87 6.03 -9.46 -2.03
N PHE A 88 7.23 -9.84 -1.62
CA PHE A 88 8.31 -8.90 -1.36
C PHE A 88 9.23 -8.81 -2.57
N MET A 89 9.58 -7.59 -2.99
CA MET A 89 10.53 -7.40 -4.11
C MET A 89 11.89 -8.09 -3.89
N HIS A 90 12.33 -8.25 -2.65
CA HIS A 90 13.59 -8.93 -2.31
C HIS A 90 13.46 -10.46 -2.24
N LEU A 91 12.24 -11.01 -2.36
CA LEU A 91 11.93 -12.44 -2.39
C LEU A 91 10.95 -12.73 -3.55
N PRO A 92 11.40 -12.58 -4.80
CA PRO A 92 10.52 -12.73 -5.95
C PRO A 92 9.96 -14.16 -6.03
N ARG A 93 8.74 -14.30 -6.57
CA ARG A 93 7.98 -15.55 -6.73
C ARG A 93 7.53 -16.22 -5.42
N ARG A 94 7.76 -15.58 -4.28
CA ARG A 94 7.27 -16.07 -2.99
C ARG A 94 6.00 -15.32 -2.60
N ARG A 95 4.85 -15.94 -2.87
CA ARG A 95 3.54 -15.43 -2.46
C ARG A 95 3.24 -15.84 -1.02
N LEU A 96 2.97 -14.86 -0.17
CA LEU A 96 2.52 -15.05 1.20
C LEU A 96 1.01 -14.85 1.26
N THR A 97 0.29 -15.86 1.73
CA THR A 97 -1.17 -15.80 1.95
C THR A 97 -1.52 -15.61 3.42
N ASP A 98 -0.59 -15.98 4.31
CA ASP A 98 -0.70 -15.72 5.74
C ASP A 98 -0.05 -14.37 6.07
N PHE A 99 -0.87 -13.38 6.39
CA PHE A 99 -0.43 -12.02 6.70
C PHE A 99 0.22 -11.90 8.09
N ALA A 100 0.04 -12.89 8.98
CA ALA A 100 0.77 -12.94 10.25
C ALA A 100 2.23 -13.40 10.05
N ALA A 101 2.53 -14.05 8.93
CA ALA A 101 3.86 -14.51 8.55
C ALA A 101 4.60 -13.55 7.59
N VAL A 102 4.00 -12.40 7.28
CA VAL A 102 4.58 -11.30 6.48
C VAL A 102 5.64 -10.55 7.27
#